data_AF-A0A196ME29-F1
#
_entry.id   AF-A0A196ME29-F1
#
_cell.length_a   1.000
_cell.length_b   1.000
_cell.length_c   1.000
_cell.angle_alpha   90.00
_cell.angle_beta   90.00
_cell.angle_gamma   90.00
#
_symmetry.space_group_name_H-M   'P 1'
#
loop_
_entity.id
_entity.type
_entity.pdbx_description
1 polymer ?
#
loop_
_entity_poly.entity_id
_entity_poly.type
_entity_poly.pdbx_seq_one_letter_code
_entity_poly.pdbx_strand_id
1 'polypeptide(L)'
;MSPGTNRERGETALELGGEALALRPSFAALVAAEAELGPLFDLVERAADGKLSLADLVGLFWHCLVDRERLTREALGDAVLAVGLARVTPVLKTILQQILAGK
;
A
#
# COMPACT_ATOMS: atom_id res chain seq x y z
N MET A 1 17.03 -13.27 8.56
CA MET A 1 16.78 -11.89 9.02
C MET A 1 16.27 -11.11 7.82
N SER A 2 14.97 -10.86 7.75
CA SER A 2 14.45 -9.98 6.70
C SER A 2 14.99 -8.57 6.95
N PRO A 3 15.56 -7.88 5.96
CA PRO A 3 16.01 -6.51 6.15
C PRO A 3 14.79 -5.67 6.57
N GLY A 4 14.86 -5.04 7.74
CA GLY A 4 13.77 -4.18 8.22
C GLY A 4 13.55 -3.01 7.26
N THR A 5 12.30 -2.53 7.18
CA THR A 5 11.93 -1.39 6.34
C THR A 5 12.80 -0.15 6.60
N ASN A 6 13.23 0.52 5.54
CA ASN A 6 14.07 1.71 5.59
C ASN A 6 13.25 3.00 5.39
N ARG A 7 12.97 3.72 6.48
CA ARG A 7 12.24 4.99 6.45
C ARG A 7 12.92 6.08 5.60
N GLU A 8 14.24 6.08 5.51
CA GLU A 8 14.99 7.05 4.68
C GLU A 8 14.76 6.80 3.17
N ARG A 9 14.20 5.63 2.81
CA ARG A 9 13.76 5.28 1.45
C ARG A 9 12.25 5.41 1.26
N GLY A 10 11.53 5.94 2.24
CA GLY A 10 10.07 6.01 2.21
C GLY A 10 9.39 4.65 2.38
N GLU A 11 10.03 3.67 3.01
CA GLU A 11 9.42 2.35 3.22
C GLU A 11 8.52 2.30 4.46
N THR A 12 7.38 1.64 4.31
CA THR A 12 6.43 1.32 5.39
C THR A 12 6.21 -0.19 5.46
N ALA A 13 6.20 -0.76 6.66
CA ALA A 13 5.95 -2.19 6.85
C ALA A 13 4.45 -2.49 6.86
N LEU A 14 4.05 -3.51 6.09
CA LEU A 14 2.73 -4.12 6.09
C LEU A 14 2.83 -5.52 6.69
N GLU A 15 2.26 -5.70 7.88
CA GLU A 15 2.26 -6.98 8.60
C GLU A 15 1.07 -7.84 8.14
N LEU A 16 1.35 -8.96 7.47
CA LEU A 16 0.35 -9.91 6.98
C LEU A 16 0.73 -11.34 7.35
N GLY A 17 -0.15 -12.06 8.05
CA GLY A 17 0.05 -13.49 8.31
C GLY A 17 1.34 -13.87 9.06
N GLY A 18 1.97 -12.92 9.77
CA GLY A 18 3.27 -13.11 10.43
C GLY A 18 4.49 -12.78 9.57
N GLU A 19 4.28 -12.27 8.35
CA GLU A 19 5.31 -11.74 7.47
C GLU A 19 5.21 -10.22 7.36
N ALA A 20 6.36 -9.55 7.38
CA ALA A 20 6.46 -8.11 7.19
C ALA A 20 6.83 -7.81 5.74
N LEU A 21 5.89 -7.26 4.98
CA LEU A 21 6.10 -6.80 3.61
C LEU A 21 6.52 -5.34 3.60
N ALA A 22 7.48 -4.98 2.75
CA ALA A 22 7.88 -3.58 2.57
C ALA A 22 7.07 -2.92 1.45
N LEU A 23 6.44 -1.79 1.76
CA LEU A 23 5.74 -0.94 0.79
C LEU A 23 6.53 0.36 0.61
N ARG A 24 6.69 0.82 -0.63
CA ARG A 24 7.38 2.06 -0.99
C ARG A 24 6.67 2.81 -2.12
N PRO A 25 6.08 4.00 -1.86
CA PRO A 25 5.40 4.82 -2.86
C PRO A 25 6.40 5.58 -3.77
N SER A 26 7.27 4.87 -4.47
CA SER A 26 8.20 5.49 -5.44
C SER A 26 7.47 6.05 -6.67
N PHE A 27 8.08 6.98 -7.41
CA PHE A 27 7.48 7.57 -8.62
C PHE A 27 6.90 6.51 -9.58
N ALA A 28 7.67 5.46 -9.90
CA ALA A 28 7.21 4.40 -10.80
C ALA A 28 6.01 3.61 -10.25
N ALA A 29 5.97 3.39 -8.93
CA ALA A 29 4.85 2.73 -8.26
C ALA A 29 3.60 3.61 -8.29
N LEU A 30 3.75 4.91 -8.04
CA LEU A 30 2.64 5.85 -8.04
C LEU A 30 2.06 6.07 -9.43
N VAL A 31 2.90 6.18 -10.47
CA VAL A 31 2.44 6.24 -11.87
C VAL A 31 1.67 4.97 -12.26
N ALA A 32 2.16 3.80 -11.84
CA ALA A 32 1.45 2.53 -12.10
C ALA A 32 0.13 2.44 -11.34
N ALA A 33 0.09 2.93 -10.10
CA ALA A 33 -1.13 3.02 -9.30
C ALA A 33 -2.13 3.99 -9.94
N GLU A 34 -1.69 5.16 -10.42
CA GLU A 34 -2.58 6.12 -11.10
C GLU A 34 -3.18 5.57 -12.38
N ALA A 35 -2.40 4.84 -13.16
CA ALA A 35 -2.87 4.22 -14.39
C ALA A 35 -4.03 3.24 -14.15
N GLU A 36 -4.13 2.66 -12.94
CA GLU A 36 -5.17 1.70 -12.57
C GLU A 36 -6.29 2.32 -11.72
N LEU A 37 -5.94 3.11 -10.71
CA LEU A 37 -6.83 3.60 -9.65
C LEU A 37 -7.37 5.02 -9.94
N GLY A 38 -6.89 5.65 -11.01
CA GLY A 38 -7.15 7.05 -11.32
C GLY A 38 -6.22 8.01 -10.57
N PRO A 39 -6.46 9.33 -10.67
CA PRO A 39 -5.58 10.35 -10.10
C PRO A 39 -5.33 10.17 -8.60
N LEU A 40 -4.09 10.41 -8.13
CA LEU A 40 -3.75 10.23 -6.70
C LEU A 40 -4.57 11.14 -5.79
N PHE A 41 -4.89 12.37 -6.21
CA PHE A 41 -5.71 13.29 -5.42
C PHE A 41 -7.13 12.73 -5.23
N ASP A 42 -7.76 12.23 -6.29
CA ASP A 42 -9.08 11.59 -6.20
C ASP A 42 -9.02 10.36 -5.28
N LEU A 43 -7.94 9.58 -5.33
CA LEU A 43 -7.74 8.42 -4.44
C LEU A 43 -7.66 8.84 -2.97
N VAL A 44 -6.91 9.92 -2.67
CA VAL A 44 -6.79 10.50 -1.33
C VAL A 44 -8.14 11.02 -0.82
N GLU A 45 -8.90 11.72 -1.66
CA GLU A 45 -10.23 12.22 -1.32
C GLU A 45 -11.20 11.07 -1.03
N ARG A 46 -11.23 10.02 -1.87
CA ARG A 46 -12.03 8.81 -1.61
C ARG A 46 -11.68 8.16 -0.28
N ALA A 47 -10.39 8.11 0.07
CA ALA A 47 -9.95 7.57 1.35
C ALA A 47 -10.41 8.44 2.54
N ALA A 48 -10.31 9.77 2.43
CA ALA A 48 -10.77 10.69 3.47
C ALA A 48 -12.30 10.62 3.68
N ASP A 49 -13.05 10.43 2.59
CA ASP A 49 -14.51 10.27 2.60
C ASP A 49 -15.00 8.89 3.06
N GLY A 50 -14.08 7.93 3.31
CA GLY A 50 -14.45 6.55 3.64
C GLY A 50 -15.06 5.78 2.47
N LYS A 51 -14.81 6.21 1.23
CA LYS A 51 -15.31 5.61 -0.01
C LYS A 51 -14.30 4.69 -0.71
N LEU A 52 -13.13 4.49 -0.09
CA LEU A 52 -12.08 3.64 -0.65
C LEU A 52 -12.54 2.18 -0.64
N SER A 53 -12.56 1.53 -1.80
CA SER A 53 -12.91 0.13 -1.89
C SER A 53 -11.76 -0.77 -1.42
N LEU A 54 -12.05 -2.04 -1.12
CA LEU A 54 -11.00 -3.04 -0.86
C LEU A 54 -10.06 -3.20 -2.07
N ALA A 55 -10.61 -3.11 -3.29
CA ALA A 55 -9.84 -3.21 -4.53
C ALA A 55 -8.87 -2.03 -4.69
N ASP A 56 -9.30 -0.80 -4.37
CA ASP A 56 -8.42 0.39 -4.37
C ASP A 56 -7.26 0.21 -3.38
N LEU A 57 -7.56 -0.24 -2.15
CA LEU A 57 -6.57 -0.45 -1.10
C LEU A 57 -5.54 -1.51 -1.51
N VAL A 58 -6.01 -2.68 -1.96
CA VAL A 58 -5.13 -3.77 -2.39
C VAL A 58 -4.34 -3.38 -3.63
N GLY A 59 -4.94 -2.64 -4.57
CA GLY A 59 -4.24 -2.10 -5.74
C GLY A 59 -3.12 -1.15 -5.37
N LEU A 60 -3.37 -0.21 -4.45
CA LEU A 60 -2.35 0.72 -3.99
C LEU A 60 -1.18 -0.02 -3.32
N PHE A 61 -1.48 -0.96 -2.43
CA PHE A 61 -0.45 -1.78 -1.77
C PHE A 61 0.33 -2.63 -2.77
N TRP A 62 -0.36 -3.24 -3.74
CA TRP A 62 0.26 -4.05 -4.77
C TRP A 62 1.30 -3.25 -5.58
N HIS A 63 0.94 -2.03 -6.01
CA HIS A 63 1.86 -1.17 -6.75
C HIS A 63 3.02 -0.65 -5.90
N CYS A 64 2.78 -0.43 -4.60
CA CYS A 64 3.82 -0.02 -3.67
C CYS A 64 4.70 -1.17 -3.17
N LEU A 65 4.35 -2.44 -3.39
CA LEU A 65 5.09 -3.58 -2.87
C LEU A 65 6.50 -3.66 -3.46
N VAL A 66 7.51 -3.74 -2.59
CA VAL A 66 8.94 -3.75 -3.00
C VAL A 66 9.31 -5.08 -3.64
N ASP A 67 8.96 -6.21 -3.00
CA ASP A 67 9.25 -7.55 -3.51
C ASP A 67 7.95 -8.23 -3.96
N ARG A 68 7.63 -8.07 -5.26
CA ARG A 68 6.43 -8.64 -5.90
C ARG A 68 6.65 -10.07 -6.39
N GLU A 69 7.88 -10.56 -6.44
CA GLU A 69 8.18 -11.89 -7.00
C GLU A 69 7.75 -13.02 -6.06
N ARG A 70 7.58 -12.71 -4.76
CA ARG A 70 7.22 -13.66 -3.71
C ARG A 70 5.72 -13.78 -3.45
N LEU A 71 4.90 -12.92 -4.06
CA LEU A 71 3.48 -12.78 -3.70
C LEU A 71 2.64 -12.50 -4.94
N THR A 72 1.48 -13.14 -5.07
CA THR A 72 0.48 -12.78 -6.08
C THR A 72 -0.46 -11.71 -5.55
N ARG A 73 -1.12 -10.98 -6.45
CA ARG A 73 -2.06 -9.92 -6.05
C ARG A 73 -3.27 -10.50 -5.32
N GLU A 74 -3.72 -11.67 -5.74
CA GLU A 74 -4.80 -12.41 -5.12
C GLU A 74 -4.41 -12.81 -3.68
N ALA A 75 -3.20 -13.35 -3.50
CA ALA A 75 -2.71 -13.72 -2.17
C ALA A 75 -2.54 -12.51 -1.24
N LEU A 76 -2.13 -11.35 -1.78
CA LEU A 76 -2.12 -10.09 -1.02
C LEU A 76 -3.53 -9.71 -0.56
N GLY A 77 -4.51 -9.79 -1.45
CA GLY A 77 -5.91 -9.50 -1.14
C GLY A 77 -6.49 -10.43 -0.06
N ASP A 78 -6.26 -11.73 -0.20
CA ASP A 78 -6.68 -12.74 0.79
C ASP A 78 -6.04 -12.50 2.16
N ALA A 79 -4.75 -12.17 2.18
CA ALA A 79 -4.03 -11.87 3.42
C ALA A 79 -4.53 -10.58 4.11
N VAL A 80 -4.81 -9.53 3.32
CA VAL A 80 -5.42 -8.29 3.83
C VAL A 80 -6.81 -8.57 4.40
N LEU A 81 -7.61 -9.40 3.73
CA LEU A 81 -8.94 -9.79 4.21
C LEU A 81 -8.86 -10.60 5.51
N ALA A 82 -7.91 -11.54 5.61
CA ALA A 82 -7.71 -12.38 6.78
C ALA A 82 -7.28 -11.59 8.02
N VAL A 83 -6.42 -10.58 7.84
CA VAL A 83 -5.96 -9.70 8.94
C VAL A 83 -6.96 -8.58 9.27
N GLY A 84 -7.77 -8.19 8.29
CA GLY A 84 -8.86 -7.23 8.42
C GLY A 84 -8.46 -5.77 8.18
N LEU A 85 -9.42 -4.98 7.66
CA LEU A 85 -9.19 -3.59 7.25
C LEU A 85 -8.62 -2.71 8.36
N ALA A 86 -9.15 -2.82 9.58
CA ALA A 86 -8.72 -2.01 10.72
C ALA A 86 -7.21 -2.13 11.02
N ARG A 87 -6.60 -3.29 10.73
CA ARG A 87 -5.18 -3.55 10.97
C ARG A 87 -4.28 -2.98 9.87
N VAL A 88 -4.79 -2.85 8.65
CA VAL A 88 -4.04 -2.31 7.52
C VAL A 88 -4.26 -0.81 7.29
N THR A 89 -5.33 -0.22 7.86
CA THR A 89 -5.62 1.22 7.76
C THR A 89 -4.47 2.13 8.24
N PRO A 90 -3.71 1.83 9.31
CA PRO A 90 -2.56 2.67 9.70
C PRO A 90 -1.45 2.72 8.64
N VAL A 91 -1.23 1.61 7.93
CA VAL A 91 -0.26 1.53 6.82
C VAL A 91 -0.76 2.35 5.64
N LEU A 92 -2.05 2.22 5.29
CA LEU A 92 -2.69 3.05 4.28
C LEU A 92 -2.54 4.54 4.58
N LYS A 93 -2.83 4.97 5.82
CA LYS A 93 -2.67 6.36 6.23
C LYS A 93 -1.23 6.85 6.02
N THR A 94 -0.24 6.02 6.36
CA THR A 94 1.18 6.36 6.19
C THR A 94 1.50 6.57 4.70
N ILE A 95 1.07 5.66 3.82
CA ILE A 95 1.30 5.79 2.37
C ILE A 95 0.63 7.05 1.81
N LEU A 96 -0.63 7.32 2.17
CA LEU A 96 -1.32 8.53 1.70
C LEU A 96 -0.61 9.81 2.16
N GLN A 97 -0.08 9.83 3.38
CA GLN A 97 0.74 10.95 3.86
C GLN A 97 2.05 11.09 3.08
N GLN A 98 2.71 9.99 2.73
CA GLN A 98 3.93 10.00 1.92
C GLN A 98 3.69 10.53 0.51
N ILE A 99 2.58 10.13 -0.12
CA ILE A 99 2.14 10.64 -1.42
C ILE A 99 1.98 12.16 -1.38
N LEU A 100 1.28 12.67 -0.36
CA LEU A 100 1.04 14.12 -0.22
C LEU A 100 2.29 14.91 0.16
N ALA A 101 3.20 14.31 0.94
CA ALA A 101 4.41 14.97 1.42
C ALA A 101 5.61 14.84 0.45
N GLY A 102 5.54 13.97 -0.56
CA GLY A 102 6.64 13.69 -1.48
C GLY A 102 7.84 13.00 -0.82
N LYS A 103 7.58 12.02 0.06
CA LYS A 103 8.61 11.31 0.85
C LYS A 103 8.71 9.83 0.54
#